data_AF-A0A542AZX7-F1
#
_entry.id   AF-A0A542AZX7-F1
#
_cell.length_a   1.000
_cell.length_b   1.000
_cell.length_c   1.000
_cell.angle_alpha   90.00
_cell.angle_beta   90.00
_cell.angle_gamma   90.00
#
_symmetry.space_group_name_H-M   'P 1'
#
loop_
_entity.id
_entity.type
_entity.pdbx_description
1 polymer ?
#
loop_
_entity_poly.entity_id
_entity_poly.type
_entity_poly.pdbx_seq_one_letter_code
_entity_poly.pdbx_strand_id
1 'polypeptide(L)'
;MNKKELKARCKELGIPTEGLTTNALLEEAIAKREAELEAKKAVTTSEDKPGGSDDTNTELEEVVTEVSKNDTEVAENVTEVSENETSGEEAEKAKEGTASSQEEEPLKGGSPEDSEEEQEAKRLVHEDKRGRKWGFKESAPKTLNIDGHPMSQEEIFDNEDVISELVYGNSSFLIQIHE
;
A
#
# COMPACT_ATOMS: atom_id res chain seq x y z
N MET A 1 9.07 10.97 -0.68
CA MET A 1 9.95 9.83 -0.29
C MET A 1 9.19 8.55 -0.54
N ASN A 2 9.86 7.44 -0.90
CA ASN A 2 9.17 6.16 -1.03
C ASN A 2 8.76 5.64 0.37
N LYS A 3 7.67 4.88 0.48
CA LYS A 3 7.14 4.31 1.74
C LYS A 3 8.21 3.58 2.55
N LYS A 4 9.14 2.91 1.88
CA LYS A 4 10.29 2.23 2.49
C LYS A 4 11.25 3.20 3.19
N GLU A 5 11.54 4.33 2.56
CA GLU A 5 12.40 5.38 3.12
C GLU A 5 11.72 6.07 4.30
N LEU A 6 10.41 6.33 4.19
CA LEU A 6 9.61 6.90 5.28
C LEU A 6 9.60 5.99 6.52
N LYS A 7 9.38 4.68 6.34
CA LYS A 7 9.45 3.70 7.44
C LYS A 7 10.84 3.62 8.07
N ALA A 8 11.90 3.70 7.26
CA ALA A 8 13.27 3.72 7.77
C ALA A 8 13.53 4.97 8.64
N ARG A 9 13.10 6.15 8.17
CA ARG A 9 13.23 7.40 8.92
C ARG A 9 12.40 7.40 10.21
N CYS A 10 11.18 6.84 10.19
CA CYS A 10 10.39 6.63 11.41
C CYS A 10 11.15 5.76 12.43
N LYS A 11 11.81 4.68 11.97
CA LYS A 11 12.60 3.80 12.85
C LYS A 11 13.81 4.53 13.45
N GLU A 12 14.51 5.34 12.66
CA GLU A 12 15.63 6.17 13.14
C GLU A 12 15.19 7.18 14.21
N LEU A 13 13.99 7.76 14.05
CA LEU A 13 13.39 8.70 15.02
C LEU A 13 12.70 8.02 16.22
N GLY A 14 12.68 6.67 16.26
CA GLY A 14 12.02 5.89 17.30
C GLY A 14 10.49 5.99 17.29
N ILE A 15 9.89 6.25 16.13
CA ILE A 15 8.44 6.35 15.95
C ILE A 15 7.89 4.94 15.65
N PRO A 16 6.94 4.42 16.44
CA PRO A 16 6.28 3.15 16.13
C PRO A 16 5.49 3.28 14.82
N THR A 17 5.72 2.35 13.88
CA THR A 17 5.03 2.35 12.58
C THR A 17 3.75 1.51 12.56
N GLU A 18 3.42 0.84 13.67
CA GLU A 18 2.19 0.08 13.81
C GLU A 18 0.99 1.04 13.75
N GLY A 19 0.18 0.93 12.69
CA GLY A 19 -0.97 1.81 12.43
C GLY A 19 -0.74 2.95 11.43
N LEU A 20 0.50 3.21 10.99
CA LEU A 20 0.82 4.21 9.96
C LEU A 20 0.79 3.55 8.57
N THR A 21 -0.42 3.36 8.03
CA THR A 21 -0.64 2.61 6.78
C THR A 21 -0.37 3.41 5.51
N THR A 22 -0.56 4.74 5.57
CA THR A 22 -0.42 5.66 4.43
C THR A 22 0.86 6.50 4.53
N ASN A 23 1.36 6.96 3.38
CA ASN A 23 2.56 7.80 3.33
C ASN A 23 2.35 9.15 4.02
N ALA A 24 1.16 9.73 3.90
CA ALA A 24 0.81 10.99 4.56
C ALA A 24 0.93 10.90 6.09
N LEU A 25 0.47 9.80 6.70
CA LEU A 25 0.57 9.58 8.14
C LEU A 25 2.02 9.39 8.60
N LEU A 26 2.85 8.73 7.79
CA LEU A 26 4.29 8.60 8.07
C LEU A 26 5.00 9.95 8.01
N GLU A 27 4.72 10.77 7.00
CA GLU A 27 5.31 12.11 6.85
C GLU A 27 4.90 13.05 7.99
N GLU A 28 3.61 13.05 8.37
CA GLU A 28 3.12 13.86 9.50
C GLU A 28 3.77 13.45 10.82
N ALA A 29 3.93 12.14 11.07
CA ALA A 29 4.57 11.63 12.27
C ALA A 29 6.05 12.04 12.35
N ILE A 30 6.78 11.98 11.24
CA ILE A 30 8.17 12.43 11.13
C ILE A 30 8.27 13.92 11.44
N ALA A 31 7.46 14.75 10.77
CA ALA A 31 7.47 16.20 10.98
C ALA A 31 7.18 16.59 12.43
N LYS A 32 6.21 15.92 13.06
CA LYS A 32 5.85 16.14 14.46
C LYS A 32 7.01 15.80 15.42
N ARG A 33 7.71 14.69 15.17
CA ARG A 33 8.83 14.26 16.02
C ARG A 33 10.06 15.15 15.85
N GLU A 34 10.33 15.59 14.63
CA GLU A 34 11.42 16.53 14.34
C GLU A 34 11.18 17.89 15.01
N ALA A 35 9.96 18.42 14.94
CA ALA A 35 9.58 19.64 15.63
C ALA A 35 9.74 19.52 17.17
N GLU A 36 9.38 18.37 17.75
CA GLU A 36 9.57 18.11 19.19
C GLU A 36 11.06 18.09 19.58
N LEU A 37 11.91 17.47 18.75
CA LEU A 37 13.36 17.44 18.98
C LEU A 37 13.99 18.83 18.88
N GLU A 38 13.54 19.64 17.91
CA GLU A 38 14.00 21.01 17.76
C GLU A 38 13.57 21.90 18.94
N ALA A 39 12.34 21.75 19.41
CA ALA A 39 11.85 22.45 20.60
C ALA A 39 12.64 22.08 21.86
N LYS A 40 13.00 20.79 22.05
CA LYS A 40 13.84 20.36 23.19
C LYS A 40 15.24 20.96 23.13
N LYS A 41 15.84 21.05 21.94
CA LYS A 41 17.17 21.64 21.76
C LYS A 41 17.18 23.15 22.10
N ALA A 42 16.10 23.86 21.79
CA ALA A 42 15.97 25.27 22.12
C ALA A 42 15.89 25.52 23.65
N VAL A 43 15.22 24.64 24.40
CA VAL A 43 15.07 24.77 25.86
C VAL A 43 16.40 24.58 26.60
N THR A 44 17.28 23.69 26.12
CA THR A 44 18.59 23.42 26.75
C THR A 44 19.65 24.53 26.57
N THR A 45 19.37 25.60 25.81
CA THR A 45 20.37 26.66 25.52
C THR A 45 20.13 27.95 26.32
N SER A 46 19.23 27.94 27.32
CA SER A 46 18.81 29.17 28.03
C SER A 46 19.21 29.24 29.51
N GLU A 47 19.90 28.24 30.07
CA GLU A 47 20.44 28.29 31.43
C GLU A 47 21.97 28.46 31.42
N ASP A 48 22.46 29.52 30.79
CA ASP A 48 23.78 30.08 31.11
C ASP A 48 23.55 31.32 31.99
N LYS A 49 23.42 31.06 33.29
CA LYS A 49 23.54 32.09 34.32
C LYS A 49 24.89 31.88 35.00
N PRO A 50 25.89 32.74 34.78
CA PRO A 50 27.16 32.65 35.49
C PRO A 50 26.95 33.17 36.91
N GLY A 51 27.12 32.32 37.91
CA GLY A 51 26.93 32.78 39.29
C GLY A 51 27.13 31.75 40.39
N GLY A 52 28.38 31.27 40.54
CA GLY A 52 29.05 31.17 41.84
C GLY A 52 28.82 29.93 42.71
N SER A 53 29.95 29.28 43.05
CA SER A 53 30.31 28.60 44.32
C SER A 53 29.36 27.51 44.83
N ASP A 54 29.76 26.34 45.32
CA ASP A 54 30.98 25.72 45.82
C ASP A 54 30.53 24.26 46.09
N ASP A 55 31.43 23.30 45.94
CA ASP A 55 31.41 21.96 46.56
C ASP A 55 30.12 21.10 46.66
N THR A 56 30.19 19.92 46.03
CA THR A 56 29.76 18.55 46.46
C THR A 56 29.18 17.79 45.24
N ASN A 57 29.92 16.83 44.66
CA ASN A 57 29.98 15.41 45.03
C ASN A 57 28.63 14.69 45.00
N THR A 58 28.65 13.44 44.52
CA THR A 58 27.55 12.44 44.50
C THR A 58 26.70 12.49 43.22
N GLU A 59 26.42 11.44 42.47
CA GLU A 59 26.84 10.04 42.36
C GLU A 59 26.19 9.57 41.03
N LEU A 60 26.74 8.56 40.37
CA LEU A 60 26.16 7.95 39.18
C LEU A 60 24.69 7.57 39.42
N GLU A 61 23.78 8.00 38.55
CA GLU A 61 22.55 7.24 38.30
C GLU A 61 22.49 6.78 36.84
N GLU A 62 22.77 5.48 36.73
CA GLU A 62 22.57 4.59 35.60
C GLU A 62 21.06 4.45 35.34
N VAL A 63 20.50 5.25 34.42
CA VAL A 63 19.11 5.07 33.98
C VAL A 63 19.07 3.95 32.95
N VAL A 64 18.94 2.73 33.47
CA VAL A 64 18.45 1.54 32.76
C VAL A 64 16.95 1.72 32.54
N THR A 65 16.53 2.04 31.31
CA THR A 65 15.13 1.89 30.90
C THR A 65 14.96 0.62 30.07
N GLU A 66 14.61 -0.42 30.83
CA GLU A 66 13.91 -1.67 30.52
C GLU A 66 13.29 -1.77 29.11
N VAL A 67 13.88 -2.65 28.29
CA VAL A 67 13.28 -3.20 27.08
C VAL A 67 12.21 -4.21 27.50
N SER A 68 10.93 -3.80 27.48
CA SER A 68 9.79 -4.71 27.62
C SER A 68 9.72 -5.63 26.40
N LYS A 69 10.06 -6.91 26.61
CA LYS A 69 9.76 -8.01 25.71
C LYS A 69 8.29 -8.37 25.89
N ASN A 70 7.46 -8.03 24.91
CA ASN A 70 6.17 -8.69 24.75
C ASN A 70 6.38 -9.91 23.86
N ASP A 71 6.64 -11.04 24.53
CA ASP A 71 6.36 -12.37 23.99
C ASP A 71 4.84 -12.48 23.81
N THR A 72 4.36 -12.23 22.59
CA THR A 72 3.00 -12.60 22.21
C THR A 72 3.04 -14.03 21.70
N GLU A 73 2.53 -14.92 22.56
CA GLU A 73 2.35 -16.34 22.32
C GLU A 73 1.63 -16.60 20.98
N VAL A 74 2.22 -17.51 20.22
CA VAL A 74 1.68 -18.09 19.00
C VAL A 74 0.44 -18.89 19.37
N ALA A 75 -0.74 -18.36 19.07
CA ALA A 75 -1.97 -19.14 19.10
C ALA A 75 -2.04 -19.98 17.81
N GLU A 76 -1.60 -21.23 17.92
CA GLU A 76 -2.00 -22.32 17.03
C GLU A 76 -3.53 -22.43 17.05
N ASN A 77 -4.19 -22.00 15.98
CA ASN A 77 -5.58 -22.40 15.72
C ASN A 77 -5.57 -23.33 14.50
N VAL A 78 -5.30 -24.60 14.80
CA VAL A 78 -5.61 -25.74 13.94
C VAL A 78 -7.13 -25.91 13.98
N THR A 79 -7.83 -25.38 12.98
CA THR A 79 -9.22 -25.80 12.73
C THR A 79 -9.21 -26.88 11.66
N GLU A 80 -9.29 -28.09 12.18
CA GLU A 80 -9.59 -29.35 11.50
C GLU A 80 -10.93 -29.29 10.75
N VAL A 81 -10.94 -29.94 9.57
CA VAL A 81 -12.05 -30.61 8.88
C VAL A 81 -13.32 -29.80 8.55
N SER A 82 -13.54 -29.61 7.25
CA SER A 82 -14.81 -30.07 6.65
C SER A 82 -14.63 -30.34 5.16
N GLU A 83 -14.32 -31.60 4.86
CA GLU A 83 -14.61 -32.20 3.55
C GLU A 83 -16.13 -32.12 3.35
N ASN A 84 -16.57 -31.38 2.34
CA ASN A 84 -17.93 -31.49 1.83
C ASN A 84 -17.85 -32.02 0.41
N GLU A 85 -17.70 -33.34 0.31
CA GLU A 85 -18.06 -34.08 -0.89
C GLU A 85 -19.56 -33.88 -1.15
N THR A 86 -19.90 -33.18 -2.22
CA THR A 86 -21.22 -33.31 -2.85
C THR A 86 -21.03 -33.78 -4.28
N SER A 87 -20.92 -35.10 -4.37
CA SER A 87 -21.26 -35.90 -5.54
C SER A 87 -22.78 -35.89 -5.71
N GLY A 88 -23.28 -35.74 -6.95
CA GLY A 88 -24.61 -36.23 -7.30
C GLY A 88 -25.47 -35.33 -8.19
N GLU A 89 -25.59 -35.77 -9.44
CA GLU A 89 -26.81 -35.75 -10.26
C GLU A 89 -27.16 -34.53 -11.14
N GLU A 90 -26.78 -34.68 -12.41
CA GLU A 90 -27.65 -34.59 -13.60
C GLU A 90 -28.96 -33.81 -13.49
N ALA A 91 -29.04 -32.75 -14.30
CA ALA A 91 -30.25 -32.43 -15.03
C ALA A 91 -29.87 -31.92 -16.43
N GLU A 92 -29.75 -32.85 -17.38
CA GLU A 92 -30.14 -32.56 -18.76
C GLU A 92 -31.59 -32.05 -18.75
N LYS A 93 -31.86 -30.97 -19.49
CA LYS A 93 -32.79 -30.96 -20.64
C LYS A 93 -33.33 -29.56 -20.94
N ALA A 94 -32.83 -29.03 -22.05
CA ALA A 94 -33.51 -28.26 -23.09
C ALA A 94 -34.71 -27.37 -22.71
N LYS A 95 -34.56 -26.06 -22.99
CA LYS A 95 -35.59 -25.36 -23.75
C LYS A 95 -34.96 -24.35 -24.72
N GLU A 96 -35.04 -24.71 -26.00
CA GLU A 96 -35.06 -23.78 -27.12
C GLU A 96 -36.10 -22.67 -26.89
N GLY A 97 -35.75 -21.47 -27.34
CA GLY A 97 -36.56 -20.26 -27.22
C GLY A 97 -36.00 -19.12 -28.08
N THR A 98 -35.92 -19.41 -29.37
CA THR A 98 -35.63 -18.57 -30.54
C THR A 98 -36.26 -17.16 -30.52
N ALA A 99 -35.40 -16.18 -30.85
CA ALA A 99 -35.60 -14.94 -31.63
C ALA A 99 -36.70 -13.93 -31.24
N SER A 100 -36.31 -12.66 -31.11
CA SER A 100 -36.70 -11.64 -32.10
C SER A 100 -35.89 -10.35 -31.94
N SER A 101 -35.53 -9.80 -33.10
CA SER A 101 -34.78 -8.58 -33.39
C SER A 101 -35.33 -7.28 -32.82
N GLN A 102 -34.41 -6.40 -32.43
CA GLN A 102 -34.34 -4.96 -32.72
C GLN A 102 -32.83 -4.70 -32.84
N GLU A 103 -32.20 -4.62 -34.01
CA GLU A 103 -32.34 -3.55 -35.01
C GLU A 103 -32.66 -2.19 -34.37
N GLU A 104 -31.65 -1.61 -33.72
CA GLU A 104 -31.46 -0.17 -33.77
C GLU A 104 -30.19 0.13 -34.56
N GLU A 105 -30.39 0.99 -35.55
CA GLU A 105 -29.42 1.44 -36.52
C GLU A 105 -28.21 2.17 -35.92
N PRO A 106 -27.09 2.20 -36.65
CA PRO A 106 -25.87 2.83 -36.21
C PRO A 106 -26.02 4.36 -36.25
N LEU A 107 -25.99 5.01 -35.08
CA LEU A 107 -25.66 6.43 -35.01
C LEU A 107 -24.18 6.64 -35.35
N LYS A 108 -24.00 6.70 -36.66
CA LYS A 108 -22.97 7.41 -37.40
C LYS A 108 -22.74 8.80 -36.79
N GLY A 109 -21.47 9.16 -36.59
CA GLY A 109 -21.04 10.55 -36.60
C GLY A 109 -20.66 11.13 -35.24
N GLY A 110 -19.55 10.66 -34.71
CA GLY A 110 -18.75 11.39 -33.76
C GLY A 110 -17.34 10.86 -33.82
N SER A 111 -16.58 11.24 -34.85
CA SER A 111 -15.12 11.07 -34.84
C SER A 111 -14.60 11.75 -33.56
N PRO A 112 -13.88 11.05 -32.67
CA PRO A 112 -12.87 11.68 -31.85
C PRO A 112 -11.56 11.63 -32.64
N GLU A 113 -11.56 12.23 -33.83
CA GLU A 113 -10.34 12.78 -34.41
C GLU A 113 -10.21 14.14 -33.71
N ASP A 114 -9.05 14.45 -33.13
CA ASP A 114 -8.78 15.55 -32.19
C ASP A 114 -9.07 15.28 -30.71
N SER A 115 -8.41 14.24 -30.16
CA SER A 115 -7.72 14.38 -28.86
C SER A 115 -6.54 13.40 -28.81
N GLU A 116 -5.69 13.46 -29.85
CA GLU A 116 -4.30 12.97 -29.82
C GLU A 116 -3.37 14.00 -29.17
N GLU A 117 -3.89 14.83 -28.26
CA GLU A 117 -3.04 15.65 -27.40
C GLU A 117 -2.65 14.79 -26.20
N GLU A 118 -1.63 13.96 -26.43
CA GLU A 118 -0.43 13.90 -25.60
C GLU A 118 -0.65 14.01 -24.08
N GLN A 119 -1.70 13.37 -23.56
CA GLN A 119 -1.65 12.83 -22.23
C GLN A 119 -0.81 11.58 -22.33
N GLU A 120 0.51 11.81 -22.32
CA GLU A 120 1.48 10.98 -21.65
C GLU A 120 1.03 10.83 -20.18
N ALA A 121 -0.14 10.19 -19.99
CA ALA A 121 -0.63 9.72 -18.72
C ALA A 121 0.41 8.71 -18.32
N LYS A 122 1.37 9.18 -17.51
CA LYS A 122 2.51 8.44 -16.98
C LYS A 122 2.05 7.01 -16.78
N ARG A 123 2.39 6.14 -17.73
CA ARG A 123 1.97 4.74 -17.66
C ARG A 123 2.51 4.28 -16.33
N LEU A 124 1.63 4.00 -15.38
CA LEU A 124 2.06 3.57 -14.06
C LEU A 124 2.84 2.27 -14.26
N VAL A 125 4.11 2.28 -13.85
CA VAL A 125 5.01 1.14 -14.00
C VAL A 125 5.32 0.60 -12.62
N HIS A 126 5.13 -0.71 -12.45
CA HIS A 126 5.60 -1.46 -11.31
C HIS A 126 6.82 -2.28 -11.70
N GLU A 127 7.87 -2.24 -10.89
CA GLU A 127 9.02 -3.12 -11.05
C GLU A 127 8.91 -4.28 -10.05
N ASP A 128 8.88 -5.52 -10.56
CA ASP A 128 8.84 -6.70 -9.71
C ASP A 128 10.21 -6.98 -9.06
N LYS A 129 10.26 -7.91 -8.10
CA LYS A 129 11.50 -8.34 -7.41
C LYS A 129 12.55 -8.95 -8.35
N ARG A 130 12.20 -9.22 -9.61
CA ARG A 130 13.09 -9.76 -10.65
C ARG A 130 13.57 -8.67 -11.62
N GLY A 131 13.23 -7.39 -11.37
CA GLY A 131 13.57 -6.26 -12.22
C GLY A 131 12.73 -6.16 -13.49
N ARG A 132 11.59 -6.85 -13.57
CA ARG A 132 10.69 -6.75 -14.73
C ARG A 132 9.68 -5.65 -14.49
N LYS A 133 9.49 -4.81 -15.50
CA LYS A 133 8.54 -3.70 -15.49
C LYS A 133 7.18 -4.15 -16.02
N TRP A 134 6.12 -3.82 -15.29
CA TRP A 134 4.74 -4.17 -15.59
C TRP A 134 3.88 -2.92 -15.63
N GLY A 135 2.97 -2.85 -16.60
CA GLY A 135 1.98 -1.78 -16.74
C GLY A 135 0.61 -2.34 -17.11
N PHE A 136 -0.46 -1.59 -16.87
CA PHE A 136 -1.77 -1.95 -17.40
C PHE A 136 -1.82 -1.75 -18.92
N LYS A 137 -2.56 -2.62 -19.60
CA LYS A 137 -2.97 -2.44 -21.00
C LYS A 137 -3.85 -1.21 -21.13
N GLU A 138 -3.81 -0.56 -22.29
CA GLU A 138 -4.73 0.55 -22.61
C GLU A 138 -6.20 0.10 -22.63
N SER A 139 -6.45 -1.18 -22.91
CA SER A 139 -7.78 -1.78 -22.86
C SER A 139 -8.23 -2.22 -21.45
N ALA A 140 -7.36 -2.13 -20.44
CA ALA A 140 -7.73 -2.50 -19.09
C ALA A 140 -8.73 -1.50 -18.50
N PRO A 141 -9.73 -1.96 -17.72
CA PRO A 141 -10.66 -1.06 -17.07
C PRO A 141 -9.92 -0.17 -16.04
N LYS A 142 -10.39 1.07 -15.86
CA LYS A 142 -9.81 2.05 -14.92
C LYS A 142 -9.91 1.60 -13.46
N THR A 143 -10.89 0.74 -13.16
CA THR A 143 -11.11 0.13 -11.86
C THR A 143 -11.24 -1.39 -12.02
N LEU A 144 -10.68 -2.15 -11.08
CA LEU A 144 -10.77 -3.61 -11.01
C LEU A 144 -11.36 -4.01 -9.67
N ASN A 145 -12.18 -5.06 -9.66
CA ASN A 145 -12.72 -5.61 -8.43
C ASN A 145 -11.77 -6.69 -7.91
N ILE A 146 -11.02 -6.38 -6.85
CA ILE A 146 -10.07 -7.30 -6.20
C ILE A 146 -10.68 -7.69 -4.85
N ASP A 147 -10.91 -8.99 -4.64
CA ASP A 147 -11.52 -9.53 -3.41
C ASP A 147 -12.85 -8.88 -3.00
N GLY A 148 -13.66 -8.47 -3.99
CA GLY A 148 -14.94 -7.81 -3.73
C GLY A 148 -14.84 -6.31 -3.45
N HIS A 149 -13.64 -5.72 -3.51
CA HIS A 149 -13.40 -4.30 -3.40
C HIS A 149 -13.01 -3.67 -4.75
N PRO A 150 -13.76 -2.68 -5.26
CA PRO A 150 -13.35 -1.94 -6.44
C PRO A 150 -12.14 -1.05 -6.09
N MET A 151 -11.02 -1.28 -6.77
CA MET A 151 -9.79 -0.50 -6.66
C MET A 151 -9.44 0.14 -8.00
N SER A 152 -8.98 1.39 -7.98
CA SER A 152 -8.43 2.05 -9.17
C SER A 152 -7.05 1.50 -9.52
N GLN A 153 -6.63 1.70 -10.77
CA GLN A 153 -5.28 1.29 -11.21
C GLN A 153 -4.17 1.89 -10.35
N GLU A 154 -4.29 3.17 -9.95
CA GLU A 154 -3.34 3.87 -9.09
C GLU A 154 -3.25 3.21 -7.70
N GLU A 155 -4.40 2.94 -7.06
CA GLU A 155 -4.45 2.27 -5.75
C GLU A 155 -3.84 0.87 -5.81
N ILE A 156 -4.03 0.16 -6.93
CA ILE A 156 -3.42 -1.15 -7.15
C ILE A 156 -1.89 -1.05 -7.22
N PHE A 157 -1.36 -0.03 -7.91
CA PHE A 157 0.09 0.20 -7.98
C PHE A 157 0.72 0.62 -6.65
N ASP A 158 -0.02 1.36 -5.83
CA ASP A 158 0.40 1.75 -4.48
C ASP A 158 0.42 0.55 -3.50
N ASN A 159 -0.29 -0.53 -3.82
CA ASN A 159 -0.35 -1.75 -3.02
C ASN A 159 0.48 -2.89 -3.63
N GLU A 160 1.73 -3.04 -3.15
CA GLU A 160 2.71 -4.03 -3.65
C GLU A 160 2.16 -5.46 -3.62
N ASP A 161 1.38 -5.83 -2.61
CA ASP A 161 0.84 -7.19 -2.47
C ASP A 161 -0.18 -7.49 -3.59
N VAL A 162 -1.09 -6.53 -3.85
CA VAL A 162 -2.14 -6.68 -4.88
C VAL A 162 -1.54 -6.71 -6.28
N ILE A 163 -0.63 -5.78 -6.62
CA ILE A 163 0.00 -5.80 -7.95
C ILE A 163 0.89 -7.04 -8.13
N SER A 164 1.57 -7.51 -7.07
CA SER A 164 2.32 -8.76 -7.11
C SER A 164 1.42 -9.95 -7.41
N GLU A 165 0.26 -10.04 -6.75
CA GLU A 165 -0.71 -11.10 -7.01
C GLU A 165 -1.23 -11.07 -8.45
N LEU A 166 -1.52 -9.88 -8.99
CA LEU A 166 -1.91 -9.74 -10.40
C LEU A 166 -0.80 -10.18 -11.36
N VAL A 167 0.47 -9.88 -11.05
CA VAL A 167 1.62 -10.30 -11.84
C VAL A 167 1.82 -11.82 -11.78
N TYR A 168 1.81 -12.41 -10.57
CA TYR A 168 2.00 -13.86 -10.40
C TYR A 168 0.80 -14.68 -10.87
N GLY A 169 -0.40 -14.11 -10.78
CA GLY A 169 -1.64 -14.66 -11.32
C GLY A 169 -1.76 -14.53 -12.84
N ASN A 170 -0.77 -13.97 -13.53
CA ASN A 170 -0.78 -13.72 -14.97
C ASN A 170 -2.05 -12.99 -15.44
N SER A 171 -2.44 -11.93 -14.71
CA SER A 171 -3.61 -11.13 -15.05
C SER A 171 -3.56 -10.66 -16.51
N SER A 172 -4.65 -10.88 -17.24
CA SER A 172 -4.75 -10.52 -18.65
C SER A 172 -4.77 -9.00 -18.89
N PHE A 173 -4.92 -8.20 -17.84
CA PHE A 173 -4.91 -6.74 -17.88
C PHE A 173 -3.52 -6.13 -17.80
N LEU A 174 -2.50 -6.92 -17.43
CA LEU A 174 -1.12 -6.46 -17.35
C LEU A 174 -0.34 -6.83 -18.62
N ILE A 175 0.64 -6.00 -18.94
CA ILE A 175 1.68 -6.27 -19.93
C ILE A 175 3.05 -6.06 -19.32
N GLN A 176 3.99 -6.92 -19.70
CA GLN A 176 5.39 -6.67 -19.42
C GLN A 176 5.90 -5.61 -20.40
N ILE A 177 6.50 -4.56 -19.87
CA ILE A 177 7.12 -3.50 -20.65
C ILE A 177 8.59 -3.92 -20.87
N HIS A 178 8.96 -4.13 -22.13
CA HIS A 178 10.34 -4.37 -22.53
C HIS A 178 10.96 -3.03 -22.92
N GLU A 179 11.82 -2.49 -22.06
CA GLU A 179 12.73 -1.37 -22.40
C GLU A 179 14.07 -1.91 -22.91
#